data_AF-A0A9D2TVK2-F1
#
_entry.id   AF-A0A9D2TVK2-F1
#
_cell.length_a   1.000
_cell.length_b   1.000
_cell.length_c   1.000
_cell.angle_alpha   90.00
_cell.angle_beta   90.00
_cell.angle_gamma   90.00
#
_symmetry.space_group_name_H-M   'P 1'
#
loop_
_entity.id
_entity.type
_entity.pdbx_description
1 polymer ?
#
loop_
_entity_poly.entity_id
_entity_poly.type
_entity_poly.pdbx_seq_one_letter_code
_entity_poly.pdbx_strand_id
1 'polypeptide(L)'
;MKMRLYPRLAWQGIRKNGKIYFPYLAACIFVVMVFYLIGFLSSDPVIREMEGGAQMQVVLSLGTAVMGVFSVIFLFYTNSFLMKRRKKELGLYHILGMDRKNIAFVLIWENLMTAGISLGTGLLGGILFSKLGQLAMIYLLNGKVDFSFSINFHVFILTLKTYGLIFLLLLAYRILQIFRTRPLDLLKSESLGERPPRANWISALLGAALLAAAYFLSVTTKEPVAIIWLFFVAVFMVIGATYLLFMAGSVTLCKILKKNKKYYYKTNHFVSLSSMMFRMKRNGAGLASICILSTMVLVMVSGTVSLFLGTEDSLRSRYPRNLVVNTPSLDNGIVDQVGQIVAGALEKYGVQEENVLHYRQLVMSGMTQGNQIILDYAKNGEFSYTEYGNVRQIMVVPVEDYNRIMGTDESLDRQEILVCNTKTDWEE
;
A
#
# COMPACT_ATOMS: atom_id res chain seq x y z
N MET A 1 18.49 42.00 -20.07
CA MET A 1 17.13 41.59 -20.52
C MET A 1 16.16 41.71 -19.34
N LYS A 2 14.99 42.35 -19.47
CA LYS A 2 14.08 42.65 -18.34
C LYS A 2 13.50 41.35 -17.73
N MET A 3 13.53 41.21 -16.38
CA MET A 3 13.04 40.02 -15.65
C MET A 3 11.58 39.62 -15.97
N ARG A 4 10.74 40.55 -16.41
CA ARG A 4 9.34 40.30 -16.82
C ARG A 4 9.16 39.46 -18.09
N LEU A 5 10.22 39.22 -18.86
CA LEU A 5 10.13 38.49 -20.13
C LEU A 5 10.15 36.96 -19.94
N TYR A 6 10.86 36.45 -18.93
CA TYR A 6 10.93 35.01 -18.64
C TYR A 6 9.59 34.36 -18.22
N PRO A 7 8.75 34.99 -17.35
CA PRO A 7 7.44 34.46 -17.02
C PRO A 7 6.50 34.40 -18.24
N ARG A 8 6.54 35.42 -19.11
CA ARG A 8 5.73 35.43 -20.34
C ARG A 8 6.15 34.35 -21.32
N LEU A 9 7.46 34.14 -21.50
CA LEU A 9 7.99 33.06 -22.32
C LEU A 9 7.63 31.69 -21.75
N ALA A 10 7.74 31.49 -20.42
CA ALA A 10 7.34 30.26 -19.74
C ALA A 10 5.85 29.95 -19.97
N TRP A 11 4.97 30.95 -19.78
CA TRP A 11 3.53 30.77 -20.00
C TRP A 11 3.19 30.45 -21.47
N GLN A 12 3.82 31.14 -22.41
CA GLN A 12 3.67 30.84 -23.83
C GLN A 12 4.19 29.45 -24.18
N GLY A 13 5.30 29.03 -23.58
CA GLY A 13 5.86 27.68 -23.70
C GLY A 13 4.89 26.60 -23.23
N ILE A 14 4.26 26.79 -22.06
CA ILE A 14 3.22 25.90 -21.53
C ILE A 14 2.01 25.84 -22.47
N ARG A 15 1.49 27.01 -22.88
CA ARG A 15 0.29 27.09 -23.74
C ARG A 15 0.52 26.46 -25.11
N LYS A 16 1.67 26.72 -25.74
CA LYS A 16 2.04 26.18 -27.05
C LYS A 16 2.26 24.66 -26.99
N ASN A 17 2.72 24.14 -25.86
CA ASN A 17 2.92 22.70 -25.63
C ASN A 17 1.77 22.05 -24.84
N GLY A 18 0.54 22.60 -24.92
CA GLY A 18 -0.60 22.17 -24.12
C GLY A 18 -0.91 20.67 -24.19
N LYS A 19 -0.72 20.03 -25.36
CA LYS A 19 -0.92 18.57 -25.53
C LYS A 19 -0.03 17.70 -24.63
N ILE A 20 1.11 18.22 -24.18
CA ILE A 20 2.07 17.51 -23.32
C ILE A 20 1.96 18.02 -21.88
N TYR A 21 1.73 19.32 -21.69
CA TYR A 21 1.59 19.93 -20.36
C TYR A 21 0.27 19.59 -19.67
N PHE A 22 -0.83 19.42 -20.40
CA PHE A 22 -2.13 19.13 -19.81
C PHE A 22 -2.13 17.77 -19.08
N PRO A 23 -1.69 16.64 -19.69
CA PRO A 23 -1.57 15.38 -18.95
C PRO A 23 -0.59 15.45 -17.78
N TYR A 24 0.50 16.20 -17.91
CA TYR A 24 1.47 16.40 -16.82
C TYR A 24 0.86 17.15 -15.64
N LEU A 25 0.15 18.25 -15.89
CA LEU A 25 -0.54 19.02 -14.85
C LEU A 25 -1.64 18.18 -14.20
N ALA A 26 -2.47 17.48 -14.99
CA ALA A 26 -3.51 16.60 -14.45
C ALA A 26 -2.91 15.52 -13.52
N ALA A 27 -1.79 14.92 -13.92
CA ALA A 27 -1.06 13.95 -13.10
C ALA A 27 -0.55 14.56 -11.79
N CYS A 28 0.05 15.75 -11.83
CA CYS A 28 0.51 16.46 -10.63
C CYS A 28 -0.65 16.81 -9.68
N ILE A 29 -1.75 17.36 -10.23
CA ILE A 29 -2.95 17.73 -9.48
C ILE A 29 -3.55 16.52 -8.78
N PHE A 30 -3.73 15.42 -9.53
CA PHE A 30 -4.31 14.18 -9.03
C PHE A 30 -3.51 13.62 -7.86
N VAL A 31 -2.19 13.57 -8.01
CA VAL A 31 -1.32 12.97 -7.00
C VAL A 31 -1.26 13.84 -5.72
N VAL A 32 -1.25 15.17 -5.84
CA VAL A 32 -1.40 16.10 -4.70
C VAL A 32 -2.75 15.92 -4.00
N MET A 33 -3.82 15.86 -4.79
CA MET A 33 -5.20 15.70 -4.30
C MET A 33 -5.36 14.40 -3.49
N VAL A 34 -4.95 13.27 -4.06
CA VAL A 34 -5.07 11.95 -3.41
C VAL A 34 -4.21 11.87 -2.16
N PHE A 35 -3.00 12.44 -2.18
CA PHE A 35 -2.15 12.46 -0.99
C PHE A 35 -2.79 13.25 0.16
N TYR A 36 -3.35 14.44 -0.13
CA TYR A 36 -4.07 15.21 0.89
C TYR A 36 -5.30 14.43 1.39
N LEU A 37 -6.07 13.82 0.49
CA LEU A 37 -7.27 13.06 0.83
C LEU A 37 -6.93 11.92 1.81
N ILE A 38 -5.96 11.07 1.48
CA ILE A 38 -5.58 9.94 2.33
C ILE A 38 -4.96 10.43 3.64
N GLY A 39 -4.14 11.49 3.59
CA GLY A 39 -3.57 12.11 4.78
C GLY A 39 -4.63 12.71 5.71
N PHE A 40 -5.71 13.26 5.15
CA PHE A 40 -6.84 13.79 5.92
C PHE A 40 -7.55 12.66 6.64
N LEU A 41 -7.92 11.60 5.91
CA LEU A 41 -8.61 10.43 6.49
C LEU A 41 -7.77 9.73 7.56
N SER A 42 -6.44 9.68 7.40
CA SER A 42 -5.55 9.07 8.40
C SER A 42 -5.44 9.85 9.71
N SER A 43 -5.77 11.15 9.70
CA SER A 43 -5.62 12.05 10.85
C SER A 43 -6.96 12.60 11.36
N ASP A 44 -8.08 12.09 10.86
CA ASP A 44 -9.42 12.56 11.21
C ASP A 44 -9.91 11.91 12.52
N PRO A 45 -10.21 12.68 13.57
CA PRO A 45 -10.67 12.12 14.84
C PRO A 45 -12.01 11.38 14.70
N VAL A 46 -12.89 11.82 13.80
CA VAL A 46 -14.19 11.16 13.58
C VAL A 46 -13.98 9.70 13.17
N ILE A 47 -13.00 9.46 12.29
CA ILE A 47 -12.62 8.12 11.85
C ILE A 47 -12.00 7.30 12.99
N ARG A 48 -11.21 7.95 13.88
CA ARG A 48 -10.54 7.26 14.99
C ARG A 48 -11.51 6.68 16.02
N GLU A 49 -12.59 7.40 16.29
CA GLU A 49 -13.59 7.05 17.30
C GLU A 49 -14.53 5.93 16.84
N MET A 50 -14.51 5.58 15.55
CA MET A 50 -15.29 4.45 15.02
C MET A 50 -14.70 3.12 15.47
N GLU A 51 -15.53 2.08 15.51
CA GLU A 51 -15.06 0.71 15.74
C GLU A 51 -14.02 0.31 14.68
N GLY A 52 -12.85 -0.13 15.11
CA GLY A 52 -11.73 -0.42 14.20
C GLY A 52 -11.02 0.82 13.62
N GLY A 53 -11.42 2.03 14.03
CA GLY A 53 -10.92 3.31 13.51
C GLY A 53 -9.43 3.53 13.72
N ALA A 54 -8.90 3.13 14.89
CA ALA A 54 -7.48 3.23 15.20
C ALA A 54 -6.62 2.37 14.26
N GLN A 55 -7.04 1.14 13.97
CA GLN A 55 -6.34 0.25 13.04
C GLN A 55 -6.39 0.82 11.62
N MET A 56 -7.53 1.37 11.23
CA MET A 56 -7.68 2.00 9.92
C MET A 56 -6.79 3.23 9.76
N GLN A 57 -6.64 4.07 10.78
CA GLN A 57 -5.70 5.20 10.75
C GLN A 57 -4.26 4.76 10.55
N VAL A 58 -3.83 3.67 11.21
CA VAL A 58 -2.49 3.10 11.00
C VAL A 58 -2.32 2.71 9.53
N VAL A 59 -3.25 1.97 8.95
CA VAL A 59 -3.21 1.56 7.54
C VAL A 59 -3.20 2.77 6.59
N LEU A 60 -4.05 3.77 6.82
CA LEU A 60 -4.13 4.99 6.01
C LEU A 60 -2.86 5.87 6.13
N SER A 61 -2.27 5.93 7.32
CA SER A 61 -1.03 6.68 7.54
C SER A 61 0.15 6.07 6.78
N LEU A 62 0.24 4.74 6.80
CA LEU A 62 1.23 3.99 6.01
C LEU A 62 0.94 4.15 4.50
N GLY A 63 -0.35 4.15 4.11
CA GLY A 63 -0.79 4.49 2.76
C GLY A 63 -0.33 5.88 2.31
N THR A 64 -0.36 6.88 3.20
CA THR A 64 0.15 8.23 2.92
C THR A 64 1.66 8.21 2.65
N ALA A 65 2.42 7.42 3.41
CA ALA A 65 3.85 7.26 3.20
C ALA A 65 4.17 6.59 1.84
N VAL A 66 3.46 5.51 1.49
CA VAL A 66 3.59 4.84 0.17
C VAL A 66 3.27 5.81 -0.96
N MET A 67 2.18 6.58 -0.82
CA MET A 67 1.82 7.60 -1.79
C MET A 67 2.91 8.66 -1.93
N GLY A 68 3.52 9.13 -0.85
CA GLY A 68 4.65 10.07 -0.91
C GLY A 68 5.83 9.54 -1.75
N VAL A 69 6.24 8.29 -1.52
CA VAL A 69 7.33 7.65 -2.29
C VAL A 69 6.95 7.46 -3.75
N PHE A 70 5.73 6.98 -4.01
CA PHE A 70 5.21 6.82 -5.36
C PHE A 70 5.18 8.16 -6.11
N SER A 71 4.73 9.24 -5.45
CA SER A 71 4.69 10.58 -6.01
C SER A 71 6.05 11.07 -6.46
N VAL A 72 7.11 10.86 -5.66
CA VAL A 72 8.48 11.23 -6.05
C VAL A 72 8.81 10.54 -7.38
N ILE A 73 8.70 9.23 -7.43
CA ILE A 73 9.13 8.44 -8.59
C ILE A 73 8.30 8.79 -9.83
N PHE A 74 6.98 8.83 -9.68
CA PHE A 74 6.04 9.11 -10.75
C PHE A 74 6.22 10.53 -11.31
N LEU A 75 6.41 11.54 -10.45
CA LEU A 75 6.62 12.92 -10.89
C LEU A 75 7.99 13.10 -11.55
N PHE A 76 9.05 12.44 -11.06
CA PHE A 76 10.36 12.42 -11.73
C PHE A 76 10.26 11.80 -13.12
N TYR A 77 9.54 10.69 -13.26
CA TYR A 77 9.30 10.06 -14.55
C TYR A 77 8.53 10.97 -15.50
N THR A 78 7.40 11.51 -15.06
CA THR A 78 6.53 12.35 -15.90
C THR A 78 7.25 13.65 -16.29
N ASN A 79 8.04 14.23 -15.38
CA ASN A 79 8.92 15.35 -15.67
C ASN A 79 10.00 15.00 -16.71
N SER A 80 10.65 13.84 -16.58
CA SER A 80 11.63 13.38 -17.58
C SER A 80 11.01 13.21 -18.96
N PHE A 81 9.78 12.71 -19.03
CA PHE A 81 9.02 12.57 -20.26
C PHE A 81 8.71 13.93 -20.90
N LEU A 82 8.25 14.91 -20.12
CA LEU A 82 8.02 16.29 -20.57
C LEU A 82 9.31 16.89 -21.15
N MET A 83 10.42 16.79 -20.41
CA MET A 83 11.72 17.31 -20.83
C MET A 83 12.24 16.62 -22.10
N LYS A 84 12.09 15.28 -22.21
CA LYS A 84 12.49 14.53 -23.41
C LYS A 84 11.76 15.01 -24.66
N ARG A 85 10.45 15.30 -24.58
CA ARG A 85 9.67 15.79 -25.72
C ARG A 85 10.00 17.24 -26.10
N ARG A 86 10.47 18.05 -25.14
CA ARG A 86 10.85 19.45 -25.36
C ARG A 86 12.32 19.67 -25.72
N LYS A 87 13.11 18.60 -25.89
CA LYS A 87 14.54 18.72 -26.24
C LYS A 87 14.78 19.48 -27.54
N LYS A 88 13.96 19.28 -28.58
CA LYS A 88 14.10 20.00 -29.87
C LYS A 88 13.85 21.50 -29.72
N GLU A 89 12.85 21.88 -28.92
CA GLU A 89 12.54 23.29 -28.59
C GLU A 89 13.67 23.95 -27.78
N LEU A 90 14.16 23.30 -26.72
CA LEU A 90 15.25 23.82 -25.89
C LEU A 90 16.57 23.90 -26.67
N GLY A 91 16.82 22.96 -27.58
CA GLY A 91 17.97 22.99 -28.49
C GLY A 91 17.90 24.17 -29.48
N LEU A 92 16.71 24.45 -30.02
CA LEU A 92 16.47 25.60 -30.90
C LEU A 92 16.76 26.93 -30.19
N TYR A 93 16.31 27.10 -28.94
CA TYR A 93 16.62 28.29 -28.15
C TYR A 93 18.11 28.52 -27.98
N HIS A 94 18.89 27.45 -27.84
CA HIS A 94 20.33 27.58 -27.72
C HIS A 94 21.00 27.98 -29.04
N ILE A 95 20.52 27.46 -30.18
CA ILE A 95 21.04 27.81 -31.52
C ILE A 95 20.71 29.26 -31.88
N LEU A 96 19.52 29.75 -31.49
CA LEU A 96 19.12 31.15 -31.65
C LEU A 96 19.82 32.13 -30.70
N GLY A 97 20.83 31.68 -29.96
CA GLY A 97 21.69 32.55 -29.14
C GLY A 97 21.21 32.77 -27.70
N MET A 98 20.21 32.02 -27.19
CA MET A 98 19.92 32.05 -25.76
C MET A 98 21.01 31.32 -24.97
N ASP A 99 21.65 32.05 -24.06
CA ASP A 99 22.57 31.46 -23.09
C ASP A 99 21.88 30.42 -22.20
N ARG A 100 22.64 29.43 -21.72
CA ARG A 100 22.13 28.33 -20.89
C ARG A 100 21.48 28.84 -19.60
N LYS A 101 21.98 29.95 -19.06
CA LYS A 101 21.38 30.62 -17.89
C LYS A 101 19.97 31.13 -18.19
N ASN A 102 19.75 31.73 -19.36
CA ASN A 102 18.44 32.23 -19.77
C ASN A 102 17.43 31.09 -19.96
N ILE A 103 17.85 29.97 -20.53
CA ILE A 103 17.01 28.77 -20.65
C ILE A 103 16.66 28.20 -19.27
N ALA A 104 17.63 28.17 -18.34
CA ALA A 104 17.38 27.74 -16.97
C ALA A 104 16.36 28.65 -16.26
N PHE A 105 16.42 29.97 -16.44
CA PHE A 105 15.42 30.90 -15.89
C PHE A 105 14.00 30.66 -16.43
N VAL A 106 13.85 30.34 -17.72
CA VAL A 106 12.56 29.94 -18.29
C VAL A 106 12.05 28.66 -17.62
N LEU A 107 12.89 27.64 -17.47
CA LEU A 107 12.48 26.39 -16.82
C LEU A 107 12.14 26.55 -15.33
N ILE A 108 12.81 27.46 -14.62
CA ILE A 108 12.47 27.82 -13.23
C ILE A 108 11.05 28.37 -13.17
N TRP A 109 10.73 29.35 -14.03
CA TRP A 109 9.40 29.93 -14.09
C TRP A 109 8.33 28.93 -14.50
N GLU A 110 8.60 28.07 -15.48
CA GLU A 110 7.68 27.00 -15.83
C GLU A 110 7.44 26.04 -14.67
N ASN A 111 8.49 25.64 -13.95
CA ASN A 111 8.35 24.75 -12.80
C ASN A 111 7.53 25.41 -11.69
N LEU A 112 7.82 26.67 -11.36
CA LEU A 112 7.07 27.44 -10.36
C LEU A 112 5.59 27.60 -10.74
N MET A 113 5.29 27.90 -12.01
CA MET A 113 3.91 27.97 -12.49
C MET A 113 3.22 26.61 -12.40
N THR A 114 3.87 25.54 -12.84
CA THR A 114 3.29 24.19 -12.75
C THR A 114 3.09 23.75 -11.30
N ALA A 115 4.04 24.07 -10.41
CA ALA A 115 3.94 23.76 -8.99
C ALA A 115 2.81 24.55 -8.33
N GLY A 116 2.70 25.85 -8.59
CA GLY A 116 1.63 26.70 -8.05
C GLY A 116 0.23 26.24 -8.50
N ILE A 117 0.06 25.96 -9.80
CA ILE A 117 -1.22 25.44 -10.33
C ILE A 117 -1.53 24.07 -9.72
N SER A 118 -0.55 23.16 -9.69
CA SER A 118 -0.78 21.78 -9.22
C SER A 118 -1.05 21.72 -7.72
N LEU A 119 -0.30 22.48 -6.91
CA LEU A 119 -0.52 22.58 -5.48
C LEU A 119 -1.84 23.27 -5.17
N GLY A 120 -2.13 24.40 -5.81
CA GLY A 120 -3.36 25.16 -5.57
C GLY A 120 -4.60 24.33 -5.91
N THR A 121 -4.69 23.85 -7.16
CA THR A 121 -5.85 23.06 -7.61
C THR A 121 -5.90 21.66 -6.98
N GLY A 122 -4.75 21.03 -6.73
CA GLY A 122 -4.67 19.73 -6.07
C GLY A 122 -5.08 19.80 -4.60
N LEU A 123 -4.67 20.83 -3.86
CA LEU A 123 -5.11 21.04 -2.47
C LEU A 123 -6.58 21.43 -2.41
N LEU A 124 -7.06 22.32 -3.28
CA LEU A 124 -8.49 22.66 -3.34
C LEU A 124 -9.34 21.42 -3.64
N GLY A 125 -8.94 20.63 -4.65
CA GLY A 125 -9.57 19.34 -4.93
C GLY A 125 -9.47 18.40 -3.73
N GLY A 126 -8.31 18.30 -3.09
CA GLY A 126 -8.08 17.44 -1.94
C GLY A 126 -9.01 17.78 -0.77
N ILE A 127 -9.14 19.07 -0.45
CA ILE A 127 -10.04 19.56 0.59
C ILE A 127 -11.50 19.23 0.24
N LEU A 128 -11.94 19.51 -0.99
CA LEU A 128 -13.31 19.23 -1.43
C LEU A 128 -13.63 17.72 -1.41
N PHE A 129 -12.76 16.89 -1.98
CA PHE A 129 -12.95 15.44 -2.04
C PHE A 129 -12.68 14.74 -0.70
N SER A 130 -11.92 15.34 0.23
CA SER A 130 -11.68 14.75 1.55
C SER A 130 -12.96 14.57 2.35
N LYS A 131 -13.93 15.50 2.24
CA LYS A 131 -15.24 15.35 2.87
C LYS A 131 -16.06 14.23 2.23
N LEU A 132 -15.99 14.09 0.91
CA LEU A 132 -16.64 12.97 0.21
C LEU A 132 -16.03 11.63 0.65
N GLY A 133 -14.70 11.56 0.81
CA GLY A 133 -14.01 10.38 1.34
C GLY A 133 -14.45 10.05 2.78
N GLN A 134 -14.55 11.05 3.64
CA GLN A 134 -15.00 10.89 5.02
C GLN A 134 -16.45 10.37 5.07
N LEU A 135 -17.36 10.98 4.30
CA LEU A 135 -18.76 10.55 4.22
C LEU A 135 -18.89 9.13 3.65
N ALA A 136 -18.15 8.79 2.60
CA ALA A 136 -18.12 7.45 2.04
C ALA A 136 -17.68 6.43 3.09
N MET A 137 -16.68 6.78 3.90
CA MET A 137 -16.17 5.91 4.96
C MET A 137 -17.16 5.75 6.11
N ILE A 138 -17.79 6.84 6.58
CA ILE A 138 -18.85 6.78 7.60
C ILE A 138 -20.02 5.91 7.13
N TYR A 139 -20.42 6.08 5.87
CA TYR A 139 -21.49 5.30 5.26
C TYR A 139 -21.15 3.80 5.18
N LEU A 140 -19.94 3.46 4.73
CA LEU A 140 -19.47 2.07 4.66
C LEU A 140 -19.35 1.39 6.03
N LEU A 141 -19.15 2.17 7.08
CA LEU A 141 -18.95 1.69 8.45
C LEU A 141 -20.17 1.88 9.36
N ASN A 142 -21.34 2.25 8.83
CA ASN A 142 -22.58 2.50 9.58
C ASN A 142 -22.40 3.49 10.76
N GLY A 143 -21.51 4.47 10.62
CA GLY A 143 -21.29 5.50 11.63
C GLY A 143 -22.41 6.54 11.66
N LYS A 144 -22.57 7.23 12.80
CA LYS A 144 -23.47 8.39 12.88
C LYS A 144 -22.88 9.53 12.05
N VAL A 145 -23.64 9.97 11.05
CA VAL A 145 -23.22 11.05 10.15
C VAL A 145 -23.27 12.37 10.90
N ASP A 146 -22.09 12.93 11.23
CA ASP A 146 -21.97 14.31 11.68
C ASP A 146 -21.39 15.19 10.56
N PHE A 147 -22.03 16.33 10.34
CA PHE A 147 -21.70 17.29 9.29
C PHE A 147 -20.85 18.43 9.85
N SER A 148 -19.70 18.11 10.42
CA SER A 148 -18.65 19.11 10.69
C SER A 148 -17.65 19.15 9.53
N PHE A 149 -17.33 20.36 9.06
CA PHE A 149 -16.28 20.58 8.07
C PHE A 149 -14.99 20.94 8.80
N SER A 150 -14.12 19.97 8.98
CA SER A 150 -12.79 20.17 9.58
C SER A 150 -11.75 20.22 8.46
N ILE A 151 -10.90 21.25 8.49
CA ILE A 151 -9.68 21.29 7.67
C ILE A 151 -8.53 20.88 8.58
N ASN A 152 -7.87 19.78 8.27
CA ASN A 152 -6.68 19.38 9.02
C ASN A 152 -5.46 20.20 8.57
N PHE A 153 -5.13 21.23 9.35
CA PHE A 153 -4.00 22.12 9.06
C PHE A 153 -2.65 21.40 9.06
N HIS A 154 -2.50 20.34 9.86
CA HIS A 154 -1.28 19.55 9.86
C HIS A 154 -1.06 18.84 8.51
N VAL A 155 -2.11 18.19 7.98
CA VAL A 155 -2.06 17.48 6.68
C VAL A 155 -1.85 18.46 5.52
N PHE A 156 -2.45 19.65 5.61
CA PHE A 156 -2.22 20.73 4.65
C PHE A 156 -0.73 21.11 4.57
N ILE A 157 -0.10 21.38 5.72
CA ILE A 157 1.34 21.69 5.78
C ILE A 157 2.18 20.52 5.30
N LEU A 158 1.84 19.29 5.70
CA LEU A 158 2.58 18.08 5.29
C LEU A 158 2.55 17.92 3.77
N THR A 159 1.40 18.11 3.14
CA THR A 159 1.23 18.07 1.69
C THR A 159 2.06 19.17 1.03
N LEU A 160 1.98 20.40 1.53
CA LEU A 160 2.74 21.53 1.00
C LEU A 160 4.26 21.31 1.09
N LYS A 161 4.75 20.82 2.23
CA LYS A 161 6.17 20.47 2.44
C LYS A 161 6.61 19.36 1.50
N THR A 162 5.85 18.27 1.42
CA THR A 162 6.20 17.09 0.62
C THR A 162 6.29 17.43 -0.87
N TYR A 163 5.23 18.03 -1.43
CA TYR A 163 5.23 18.39 -2.85
C TYR A 163 6.09 19.60 -3.17
N GLY A 164 6.23 20.55 -2.24
CA GLY A 164 7.20 21.63 -2.35
C GLY A 164 8.63 21.09 -2.50
N LEU A 165 9.01 20.12 -1.66
CA LEU A 165 10.30 19.44 -1.74
C LEU A 165 10.44 18.68 -3.07
N ILE A 166 9.41 17.94 -3.50
CA ILE A 166 9.43 17.23 -4.79
C ILE A 166 9.64 18.21 -5.95
N PHE A 167 8.87 19.30 -6.02
CA PHE A 167 9.02 20.30 -7.09
C PHE A 167 10.38 20.99 -7.07
N LEU A 168 10.98 21.18 -5.88
CA LEU A 168 12.34 21.68 -5.74
C LEU A 168 13.36 20.68 -6.28
N LEU A 169 13.23 19.40 -5.95
CA LEU A 169 14.09 18.34 -6.47
C LEU A 169 13.95 18.19 -8.00
N LEU A 170 12.74 18.29 -8.54
CA LEU A 170 12.49 18.31 -9.98
C LEU A 170 13.15 19.52 -10.65
N LEU A 171 13.10 20.68 -10.00
CA LEU A 171 13.76 21.89 -10.50
C LEU A 171 15.27 21.72 -10.53
N ALA A 172 15.87 21.27 -9.44
CA ALA A 172 17.30 21.01 -9.34
C ALA A 172 17.75 20.01 -10.43
N TYR A 173 16.96 18.95 -10.64
CA TYR A 173 17.21 17.97 -11.69
C TYR A 173 17.14 18.59 -13.10
N ARG A 174 16.13 19.43 -13.40
CA ARG A 174 16.01 20.14 -14.69
C ARG A 174 17.21 21.04 -14.95
N ILE A 175 17.62 21.80 -13.94
CA ILE A 175 18.76 22.72 -14.03
C ILE A 175 20.05 21.94 -14.29
N LEU A 176 20.32 20.90 -13.48
CA LEU A 176 21.50 20.05 -13.65
C LEU A 176 21.56 19.40 -15.03
N GLN A 177 20.40 18.96 -15.55
CA GLN A 177 20.29 18.39 -16.88
C GLN A 177 20.74 19.37 -17.96
N ILE A 178 20.25 20.62 -17.95
CA ILE A 178 20.64 21.66 -18.94
C ILE A 178 22.14 21.90 -18.91
N PHE A 179 22.72 22.09 -17.72
CA PHE A 179 24.14 22.44 -17.59
C PHE A 179 25.07 21.29 -17.99
N ARG A 180 24.64 20.03 -17.79
CA ARG A 180 25.42 18.84 -18.18
C ARG A 180 25.26 18.44 -19.64
N THR A 181 24.15 18.76 -20.31
CA THR A 181 23.99 18.41 -21.74
C THR A 181 24.83 19.30 -22.66
N ARG A 182 25.73 18.70 -23.44
CA ARG A 182 26.47 19.39 -24.50
C ARG A 182 25.52 19.69 -25.68
N PRO A 183 25.47 20.93 -26.20
CA PRO A 183 24.54 21.32 -27.27
C PRO A 183 24.71 20.52 -28.57
N LEU A 184 25.95 20.13 -28.88
CA LEU A 184 26.29 19.34 -30.06
C LEU A 184 25.74 17.90 -29.99
N ASP A 185 25.56 17.35 -28.78
CA ASP A 185 24.88 16.06 -28.59
C ASP A 185 23.36 16.17 -28.70
N LEU A 186 22.76 17.36 -28.52
CA LEU A 186 21.31 17.59 -28.65
C LEU A 186 20.85 17.64 -30.11
N LEU A 187 21.65 18.25 -30.99
CA LEU A 187 21.39 18.33 -32.43
C LEU A 187 21.79 17.05 -33.18
N LYS A 188 22.87 16.41 -32.75
CA LYS A 188 23.33 15.14 -33.34
C LYS A 188 22.77 13.90 -32.65
N SER A 189 21.88 13.99 -31.65
CA SER A 189 21.30 12.77 -31.03
C SER A 189 20.44 11.92 -31.97
N GLU A 190 20.01 12.48 -33.11
CA GLU A 190 19.31 11.72 -34.17
C GLU A 190 20.31 11.05 -35.15
N SER A 191 21.57 11.50 -35.21
CA SER A 191 22.60 11.05 -36.19
C SER A 191 23.85 10.39 -35.59
N LEU A 192 24.15 10.58 -34.30
CA LEU A 192 25.13 9.80 -33.54
C LEU A 192 24.44 8.51 -33.11
N GLY A 193 24.74 7.40 -33.78
CA GLY A 193 24.23 6.07 -33.43
C GLY A 193 24.24 5.85 -31.91
N GLU A 194 23.11 5.40 -31.36
CA GLU A 194 22.95 5.18 -29.92
C GLU A 194 24.12 4.33 -29.40
N ARG A 195 24.91 4.87 -28.45
CA ARG A 195 26.03 4.13 -27.84
C ARG A 195 25.50 2.79 -27.31
N PRO A 196 26.21 1.66 -27.53
CA PRO A 196 25.72 0.36 -27.12
C PRO A 196 25.39 0.38 -25.62
N PRO A 197 24.19 -0.08 -25.23
CA PRO A 197 23.71 0.09 -23.88
C PRO A 197 24.61 -0.69 -22.91
N ARG A 198 25.23 0.02 -21.96
CA ARG A 198 25.96 -0.62 -20.85
C ARG A 198 24.93 -1.36 -19.99
N ALA A 199 25.15 -2.67 -19.85
CA ALA A 199 24.36 -3.53 -19.00
C ALA A 199 25.08 -3.60 -17.65
N ASN A 200 24.43 -3.11 -16.60
CA ASN A 200 24.96 -3.24 -15.25
C ASN A 200 24.37 -4.53 -14.66
N TRP A 201 25.08 -5.65 -14.83
CA TRP A 201 24.65 -6.95 -14.32
C TRP A 201 24.50 -6.92 -12.78
N ILE A 202 25.37 -6.19 -12.08
CA ILE A 202 25.30 -6.02 -10.62
C ILE A 202 23.92 -5.47 -10.19
N SER A 203 23.42 -4.42 -10.84
CA SER A 203 22.09 -3.88 -10.53
C SER A 203 20.95 -4.82 -10.94
N ALA A 204 21.13 -5.64 -11.98
CA ALA A 204 20.15 -6.66 -12.34
C ALA A 204 20.05 -7.76 -11.28
N LEU A 205 21.20 -8.24 -10.79
CA LEU A 205 21.29 -9.24 -9.74
C LEU A 205 20.74 -8.70 -8.42
N LEU A 206 21.07 -7.46 -8.06
CA LEU A 206 20.56 -6.81 -6.86
C LEU A 206 19.04 -6.62 -6.93
N GLY A 207 18.49 -6.24 -8.09
CA GLY A 207 17.04 -6.16 -8.29
C GLY A 207 16.34 -7.51 -8.12
N ALA A 208 16.92 -8.59 -8.66
CA ALA A 208 16.39 -9.94 -8.52
C ALA A 208 16.46 -10.43 -7.06
N ALA A 209 17.58 -10.21 -6.38
CA ALA A 209 17.76 -10.55 -4.97
C ALA A 209 16.78 -9.78 -4.07
N LEU A 210 16.58 -8.49 -4.34
CA LEU A 210 15.63 -7.67 -3.59
C LEU A 210 14.18 -8.14 -3.78
N LEU A 211 13.81 -8.56 -4.99
CA LEU A 211 12.49 -9.15 -5.25
C LEU A 211 12.31 -10.51 -4.54
N ALA A 212 13.33 -11.36 -4.58
CA ALA A 212 13.32 -12.65 -3.89
C ALA A 212 13.20 -12.47 -2.38
N ALA A 213 13.94 -11.51 -1.80
CA ALA A 213 13.87 -11.19 -0.38
C ALA A 213 12.49 -10.64 0.02
N ALA A 214 11.87 -9.78 -0.82
CA ALA A 214 10.51 -9.31 -0.57
C ALA A 214 9.48 -10.45 -0.56
N TYR A 215 9.61 -11.41 -1.49
CA TYR A 215 8.73 -12.58 -1.53
C TYR A 215 8.96 -13.51 -0.34
N PHE A 216 10.22 -13.75 0.03
CA PHE A 216 10.58 -14.54 1.20
C PHE A 216 10.00 -13.93 2.49
N LEU A 217 10.10 -12.61 2.64
CA LEU A 217 9.52 -11.89 3.77
C LEU A 217 7.99 -12.04 3.80
N SER A 218 7.34 -11.96 2.64
CA SER A 218 5.88 -12.11 2.53
C SER A 218 5.38 -13.50 2.89
N VAL A 219 6.15 -14.56 2.59
CA VAL A 219 5.73 -15.96 2.85
C VAL A 219 6.08 -16.42 4.27
N THR A 220 7.16 -15.91 4.85
CA THR A 220 7.66 -16.38 6.16
C THR A 220 6.95 -15.71 7.35
N THR A 221 6.35 -14.54 7.14
CA THR A 221 5.74 -13.78 8.24
C THR A 221 4.38 -14.37 8.62
N LYS A 222 4.28 -14.99 9.81
CA LYS A 222 3.06 -15.61 10.36
C LYS A 222 2.37 -14.80 11.48
N GLU A 223 3.08 -13.85 12.08
CA GLU A 223 2.64 -13.07 13.25
C GLU A 223 1.73 -11.87 12.85
N PRO A 224 0.44 -11.83 13.25
CA PRO A 224 -0.54 -10.82 12.82
C PRO A 224 -0.11 -9.36 13.03
N VAL A 225 0.59 -9.09 14.13
CA VAL A 225 0.95 -7.72 14.54
C VAL A 225 2.20 -7.22 13.80
N ALA A 226 3.17 -8.09 13.52
CA ALA A 226 4.36 -7.76 12.74
C ALA A 226 4.06 -7.65 11.23
N ILE A 227 3.00 -8.30 10.75
CA ILE A 227 2.60 -8.33 9.33
C ILE A 227 2.38 -6.92 8.77
N ILE A 228 1.75 -6.00 9.51
CA ILE A 228 1.42 -4.67 8.99
C ILE A 228 2.69 -3.92 8.61
N TRP A 229 3.67 -3.80 9.51
CA TRP A 229 4.91 -3.07 9.21
C TRP A 229 5.77 -3.76 8.15
N LEU A 230 5.91 -5.09 8.23
CA LEU A 230 6.72 -5.87 7.28
C LEU A 230 6.13 -5.85 5.87
N PHE A 231 4.80 -5.80 5.74
CA PHE A 231 4.12 -5.63 4.45
C PHE A 231 4.58 -4.33 3.75
N PHE A 232 4.63 -3.20 4.47
CA PHE A 232 5.07 -1.94 3.87
C PHE A 232 6.56 -1.94 3.51
N VAL A 233 7.41 -2.60 4.30
CA VAL A 233 8.82 -2.82 3.94
C VAL A 233 8.90 -3.61 2.63
N ALA A 234 8.13 -4.69 2.50
CA ALA A 234 8.07 -5.49 1.28
C ALA A 234 7.58 -4.65 0.07
N VAL A 235 6.58 -3.78 0.24
CA VAL A 235 6.11 -2.87 -0.82
C VAL A 235 7.24 -1.97 -1.32
N PHE A 236 8.02 -1.36 -0.42
CA PHE A 236 9.17 -0.53 -0.82
C PHE A 236 10.25 -1.33 -1.53
N MET A 237 10.54 -2.56 -1.07
CA MET A 237 11.47 -3.47 -1.73
C MET A 237 11.00 -3.83 -3.14
N VAL A 238 9.71 -4.12 -3.35
CA VAL A 238 9.14 -4.46 -4.66
C VAL A 238 9.21 -3.26 -5.62
N ILE A 239 8.91 -2.05 -5.15
CA ILE A 239 9.04 -0.83 -5.96
C ILE A 239 10.49 -0.66 -6.42
N GLY A 240 11.46 -0.75 -5.49
CA GLY A 240 12.88 -0.66 -5.81
C GLY A 240 13.32 -1.75 -6.79
N ALA A 241 12.97 -3.01 -6.52
CA ALA A 241 13.32 -4.16 -7.34
C ALA A 241 12.81 -4.01 -8.77
N THR A 242 11.56 -3.57 -8.94
CA THR A 242 10.93 -3.34 -10.24
C THR A 242 11.72 -2.33 -11.07
N TYR A 243 12.13 -1.20 -10.47
CA TYR A 243 12.94 -0.20 -11.17
C TYR A 243 14.32 -0.74 -11.58
N LEU A 244 15.03 -1.44 -10.70
CA LEU A 244 16.32 -2.03 -11.04
C LEU A 244 16.20 -3.08 -12.16
N LEU A 245 15.20 -3.95 -12.08
CA LEU A 245 14.95 -4.98 -13.07
C LEU A 245 14.58 -4.38 -14.43
N PHE A 246 13.70 -3.39 -14.50
CA PHE A 246 13.33 -2.78 -15.79
C PHE A 246 14.41 -1.86 -16.36
N MET A 247 15.20 -1.16 -15.54
CA MET A 247 16.27 -0.27 -16.05
C MET A 247 17.55 -1.00 -16.42
N ALA A 248 17.95 -2.01 -15.64
CA ALA A 248 19.20 -2.75 -15.82
C ALA A 248 18.97 -4.21 -16.18
N GLY A 249 18.09 -4.91 -15.46
CA GLY A 249 17.79 -6.33 -15.71
C GLY A 249 17.35 -6.62 -17.13
N SER A 250 16.43 -5.82 -17.67
CA SER A 250 15.86 -5.97 -19.00
C SER A 250 16.92 -5.87 -20.12
N VAL A 251 17.82 -4.89 -20.02
CA VAL A 251 18.97 -4.71 -20.93
C VAL A 251 19.96 -5.87 -20.80
N THR A 252 20.16 -6.37 -19.58
CA THR A 252 21.07 -7.48 -19.29
C THR A 252 20.52 -8.79 -19.85
N LEU A 253 19.21 -9.02 -19.73
CA LEU A 253 18.49 -10.14 -20.34
C LEU A 253 18.62 -10.11 -21.87
N CYS A 254 18.42 -8.96 -22.51
CA CYS A 254 18.63 -8.83 -23.96
C CYS A 254 20.07 -9.18 -24.37
N LYS A 255 21.08 -8.85 -23.56
CA LYS A 255 22.48 -9.24 -23.83
C LYS A 255 22.73 -10.74 -23.64
N ILE A 256 22.13 -11.35 -22.61
CA ILE A 256 22.23 -12.80 -22.39
C ILE A 256 21.61 -13.54 -23.59
N LEU A 257 20.42 -13.11 -24.04
CA LEU A 257 19.76 -13.66 -25.23
C LEU A 257 20.59 -13.45 -26.51
N LYS A 258 21.29 -12.32 -26.64
CA LYS A 258 22.23 -12.06 -27.73
C LYS A 258 23.47 -12.97 -27.69
N LYS A 259 23.92 -13.40 -26.51
CA LYS A 259 25.05 -14.33 -26.34
C LYS A 259 24.69 -15.76 -26.78
N ASN A 260 23.41 -16.14 -26.73
CA ASN A 260 22.95 -17.44 -27.18
C ASN A 260 22.87 -17.50 -28.72
N LYS A 261 23.91 -18.06 -29.36
CA LYS A 261 24.03 -18.15 -30.82
C LYS A 261 22.85 -18.87 -31.49
N LYS A 262 22.27 -19.89 -30.84
CA LYS A 262 21.12 -20.68 -31.36
C LYS A 262 19.82 -19.86 -31.43
N TYR A 263 19.69 -18.84 -30.57
CA TYR A 263 18.54 -17.95 -30.51
C TYR A 263 18.75 -16.68 -31.35
N TYR A 264 19.95 -16.08 -31.26
CA TYR A 264 20.24 -14.78 -31.89
C TYR A 264 20.35 -14.82 -33.42
N TYR A 265 20.92 -15.89 -34.00
CA TYR A 265 21.18 -15.97 -35.45
C TYR A 265 19.97 -16.44 -36.28
N LYS A 266 18.79 -16.63 -35.67
CA LYS A 266 17.55 -16.80 -36.42
C LYS A 266 17.10 -15.45 -36.97
N THR A 267 16.75 -15.40 -38.25
CA THR A 267 16.35 -14.19 -39.00
C THR A 267 15.25 -13.38 -38.30
N ASN A 268 14.25 -14.05 -37.69
CA ASN A 268 13.16 -13.41 -36.95
C ASN A 268 13.60 -12.77 -35.60
N HIS A 269 14.66 -13.28 -34.97
CA HIS A 269 15.05 -12.86 -33.62
C HIS A 269 16.16 -11.80 -33.63
N PHE A 270 17.06 -11.84 -34.61
CA PHE A 270 18.22 -10.94 -34.69
C PHE A 270 17.86 -9.45 -34.68
N VAL A 271 16.93 -9.05 -35.54
CA VAL A 271 16.48 -7.65 -35.73
C VAL A 271 15.69 -7.18 -34.50
N SER A 272 14.82 -8.05 -34.00
CA SER A 272 13.97 -7.79 -32.84
C SER A 272 14.79 -7.62 -31.56
N LEU A 273 15.75 -8.51 -31.27
CA LEU A 273 16.62 -8.42 -30.08
C LEU A 273 17.51 -7.18 -30.10
N SER A 274 18.10 -6.87 -31.26
CA SER A 274 19.01 -5.73 -31.38
C SER A 274 18.25 -4.41 -31.19
N SER A 275 17.05 -4.27 -31.76
CA SER A 275 16.21 -3.08 -31.57
C SER A 275 15.58 -2.99 -30.17
N MET A 276 15.20 -4.12 -29.56
CA MET A 276 14.60 -4.17 -28.22
C MET A 276 15.55 -3.70 -27.13
N MET A 277 16.83 -4.06 -27.20
CA MET A 277 17.84 -3.66 -26.20
C MET A 277 17.96 -2.13 -26.07
N PHE A 278 17.93 -1.42 -27.21
CA PHE A 278 17.95 0.04 -27.26
C PHE A 278 16.64 0.65 -26.76
N ARG A 279 15.49 0.09 -27.19
CA ARG A 279 14.16 0.51 -26.72
C ARG A 279 14.01 0.35 -25.21
N MET A 280 14.50 -0.75 -24.63
CA MET A 280 14.46 -1.01 -23.19
C MET A 280 15.39 -0.07 -22.41
N LYS A 281 16.60 0.24 -22.91
CA LYS A 281 17.45 1.26 -22.28
C LYS A 281 16.78 2.64 -22.26
N ARG A 282 16.06 2.99 -23.33
CA ARG A 282 15.42 4.31 -23.49
C ARG A 282 14.14 4.47 -22.66
N ASN A 283 13.36 3.40 -22.54
CA ASN A 283 12.01 3.40 -21.99
C ASN A 283 11.84 2.57 -20.69
N GLY A 284 12.89 1.92 -20.18
CA GLY A 284 12.80 1.00 -19.03
C GLY A 284 12.16 1.62 -17.78
N ALA A 285 12.51 2.86 -17.44
CA ALA A 285 11.86 3.55 -16.31
C ALA A 285 10.35 3.77 -16.51
N GLY A 286 9.89 3.96 -17.76
CA GLY A 286 8.47 4.09 -18.06
C GLY A 286 7.72 2.76 -17.98
N LEU A 287 8.34 1.68 -18.45
CA LEU A 287 7.79 0.32 -18.29
C LEU A 287 7.69 -0.06 -16.81
N ALA A 288 8.68 0.31 -15.99
CA ALA A 288 8.63 0.13 -14.55
C ALA A 288 7.44 0.86 -13.92
N SER A 289 7.24 2.14 -14.26
CA SER A 289 6.10 2.92 -13.76
C SER A 289 4.75 2.31 -14.16
N ILE A 290 4.61 1.84 -15.41
CA ILE A 290 3.38 1.17 -15.88
C ILE A 290 3.17 -0.13 -15.11
N CYS A 291 4.22 -0.93 -14.94
CA CYS A 291 4.16 -2.19 -14.20
C CYS A 291 3.70 -1.95 -12.75
N ILE A 292 4.29 -0.98 -12.04
CA ILE A 292 3.90 -0.64 -10.67
C ILE A 292 2.43 -0.21 -10.62
N LEU A 293 2.00 0.65 -11.54
CA LEU A 293 0.61 1.10 -11.60
C LEU A 293 -0.35 -0.08 -11.83
N SER A 294 -0.03 -0.97 -12.77
CA SER A 294 -0.81 -2.19 -13.03
C SER A 294 -0.84 -3.12 -11.83
N THR A 295 0.29 -3.31 -11.14
CA THR A 295 0.34 -4.13 -9.92
C THR A 295 -0.47 -3.52 -8.78
N MET A 296 -0.48 -2.20 -8.63
CA MET A 296 -1.32 -1.54 -7.61
C MET A 296 -2.80 -1.78 -7.86
N VAL A 297 -3.25 -1.69 -9.11
CA VAL A 297 -4.64 -2.03 -9.49
C VAL A 297 -4.93 -3.50 -9.18
N LEU A 298 -4.02 -4.42 -9.53
CA LEU A 298 -4.20 -5.84 -9.28
C LEU A 298 -4.23 -6.16 -7.78
N VAL A 299 -3.34 -5.57 -6.98
CA VAL A 299 -3.31 -5.71 -5.52
C VAL A 299 -4.60 -5.19 -4.90
N MET A 300 -5.11 -4.06 -5.37
CA MET A 300 -6.38 -3.51 -4.88
C MET A 300 -7.56 -4.44 -5.19
N VAL A 301 -7.68 -4.91 -6.43
CA VAL A 301 -8.77 -5.81 -6.82
C VAL A 301 -8.67 -7.15 -6.10
N SER A 302 -7.48 -7.79 -6.12
CA SER A 302 -7.26 -9.08 -5.46
C SER A 302 -7.42 -8.99 -3.95
N GLY A 303 -6.93 -7.93 -3.30
CA GLY A 303 -7.09 -7.70 -1.88
C GLY A 303 -8.56 -7.57 -1.49
N THR A 304 -9.33 -6.74 -2.19
CA THR A 304 -10.77 -6.57 -1.93
C THR A 304 -11.53 -7.87 -2.14
N VAL A 305 -11.26 -8.60 -3.23
CA VAL A 305 -11.90 -9.90 -3.50
C VAL A 305 -11.53 -10.93 -2.43
N SER A 306 -10.27 -10.99 -2.02
CA SER A 306 -9.81 -11.93 -1.01
C SER A 306 -10.42 -11.63 0.36
N LEU A 307 -10.55 -10.35 0.73
CA LEU A 307 -11.23 -9.95 1.96
C LEU A 307 -12.72 -10.29 1.92
N PHE A 308 -13.38 -10.06 0.78
CA PHE A 308 -14.80 -10.37 0.61
C PHE A 308 -15.09 -11.88 0.58
N LEU A 309 -14.26 -12.68 -0.09
CA LEU A 309 -14.42 -14.13 -0.08
C LEU A 309 -14.04 -14.71 1.30
N GLY A 310 -12.99 -14.18 1.91
CA GLY A 310 -12.49 -14.61 3.22
C GLY A 310 -13.36 -14.21 4.40
N THR A 311 -14.37 -13.33 4.24
CA THR A 311 -15.27 -12.97 5.34
C THR A 311 -16.08 -14.15 5.86
N GLU A 312 -16.61 -15.01 4.98
CA GLU A 312 -17.37 -16.20 5.41
C GLU A 312 -16.44 -17.19 6.12
N ASP A 313 -15.26 -17.47 5.56
CA ASP A 313 -14.28 -18.37 6.17
C ASP A 313 -13.82 -17.86 7.54
N SER A 314 -13.62 -16.54 7.67
CA SER A 314 -13.26 -15.90 8.94
C SER A 314 -14.40 -16.00 9.96
N LEU A 315 -15.65 -15.81 9.54
CA LEU A 315 -16.83 -15.98 10.38
C LEU A 315 -16.96 -17.44 10.83
N ARG A 316 -16.84 -18.40 9.93
CA ARG A 316 -16.94 -19.84 10.24
C ARG A 316 -15.80 -20.34 11.11
N SER A 317 -14.59 -19.81 10.93
CA SER A 317 -13.46 -20.13 11.81
C SER A 317 -13.64 -19.58 13.23
N ARG A 318 -14.29 -18.42 13.39
CA ARG A 318 -14.52 -17.81 14.71
C ARG A 318 -15.80 -18.31 15.38
N TYR A 319 -16.81 -18.62 14.58
CA TYR A 319 -18.13 -19.10 14.98
C TYR A 319 -18.42 -20.40 14.21
N PRO A 320 -17.88 -21.54 14.69
CA PRO A 320 -18.09 -22.83 14.04
C PRO A 320 -19.54 -23.32 14.14
N ARG A 321 -20.38 -22.65 14.93
CA ARG A 321 -21.80 -22.94 15.12
C ARG A 321 -22.64 -21.73 14.74
N ASN A 322 -23.78 -21.99 14.10
CA ASN A 322 -24.74 -20.98 13.66
C ASN A 322 -25.52 -20.35 14.82
N LEU A 323 -25.76 -21.12 15.88
CA LEU A 323 -26.42 -20.68 17.11
C LEU A 323 -25.59 -21.11 18.31
N VAL A 324 -25.35 -20.18 19.23
CA VAL A 324 -24.70 -20.43 20.52
C VAL A 324 -25.53 -19.73 21.57
N VAL A 325 -26.02 -20.48 22.55
CA VAL A 325 -26.80 -19.97 23.67
C VAL A 325 -25.98 -20.15 24.94
N ASN A 326 -25.63 -19.05 25.58
CA ASN A 326 -24.89 -19.06 26.84
C ASN A 326 -25.85 -18.72 27.98
N THR A 327 -26.03 -19.66 28.89
CA THR A 327 -26.86 -19.48 30.10
C THR A 327 -25.93 -19.28 31.29
N PRO A 328 -25.79 -18.07 31.85
CA PRO A 328 -24.89 -17.79 32.98
C PRO A 328 -25.53 -18.23 34.31
N SER A 329 -26.03 -19.47 34.37
CA SER A 329 -26.64 -20.08 35.54
C SER A 329 -26.38 -21.58 35.53
N LEU A 330 -26.21 -22.17 36.71
CA LEU A 330 -26.13 -23.61 36.93
C LEU A 330 -27.47 -24.20 37.42
N ASP A 331 -28.50 -23.37 37.58
CA ASP A 331 -29.83 -23.83 37.97
C ASP A 331 -30.53 -24.51 36.79
N ASN A 332 -30.76 -25.82 36.93
CA ASN A 332 -31.42 -26.64 35.90
C ASN A 332 -32.81 -26.08 35.52
N GLY A 333 -33.56 -25.48 36.46
CA GLY A 333 -34.86 -24.91 36.14
C GLY A 333 -34.77 -23.74 35.15
N ILE A 334 -33.73 -22.92 35.26
CA ILE A 334 -33.46 -21.81 34.34
C ILE A 334 -32.94 -22.34 33.00
N VAL A 335 -32.05 -23.33 33.02
CA VAL A 335 -31.50 -23.95 31.81
C VAL A 335 -32.61 -24.58 30.97
N ASP A 336 -33.52 -25.32 31.60
CA ASP A 336 -34.65 -25.98 30.92
C ASP A 336 -35.63 -24.96 30.33
N GLN A 337 -35.91 -23.87 31.04
CA GLN A 337 -36.73 -22.76 30.52
C GLN A 337 -36.09 -22.12 29.29
N VAL A 338 -34.79 -21.86 29.31
CA VAL A 338 -34.07 -21.33 28.14
C VAL A 338 -34.13 -22.32 26.98
N GLY A 339 -33.96 -23.62 27.24
CA GLY A 339 -34.12 -24.68 26.23
C GLY A 339 -35.49 -24.67 25.57
N GLN A 340 -36.57 -24.54 26.35
CA GLN A 340 -37.94 -24.44 25.84
C GLN A 340 -38.16 -23.18 24.98
N ILE A 341 -37.59 -22.03 25.39
CA ILE A 341 -37.67 -20.80 24.61
C ILE A 341 -36.96 -20.95 23.25
N VAL A 342 -35.78 -21.59 23.24
CA VAL A 342 -35.02 -21.85 22.02
C VAL A 342 -35.79 -22.80 21.10
N ALA A 343 -36.31 -23.91 21.62
CA ALA A 343 -37.11 -24.86 20.85
C ALA A 343 -38.36 -24.20 20.23
N GLY A 344 -39.10 -23.40 21.01
CA GLY A 344 -40.26 -22.67 20.50
C GLY A 344 -39.90 -21.62 19.45
N ALA A 345 -38.73 -20.99 19.56
CA ALA A 345 -38.23 -20.08 18.53
C ALA A 345 -37.88 -20.84 17.24
N LEU A 346 -37.20 -21.98 17.33
CA LEU A 346 -36.84 -22.81 16.17
C LEU A 346 -38.08 -23.33 15.43
N GLU A 347 -39.09 -23.79 16.17
CA GLU A 347 -40.37 -24.23 15.60
C GLU A 347 -41.08 -23.08 14.87
N LYS A 348 -41.13 -21.89 15.48
CA LYS A 348 -41.74 -20.69 14.87
C LYS A 348 -41.10 -20.31 13.53
N TYR A 349 -39.80 -20.52 13.38
CA TYR A 349 -39.07 -20.23 12.14
C TYR A 349 -38.90 -21.45 11.22
N GLY A 350 -39.44 -22.62 11.60
CA GLY A 350 -39.37 -23.85 10.81
C GLY A 350 -37.95 -24.40 10.64
N VAL A 351 -37.07 -24.17 11.61
CA VAL A 351 -35.66 -24.61 11.58
C VAL A 351 -35.49 -25.88 12.39
N GLN A 352 -34.86 -26.91 11.82
CA GLN A 352 -34.52 -28.14 12.52
C GLN A 352 -33.15 -28.03 13.20
N GLU A 353 -33.04 -28.62 14.37
CA GLU A 353 -31.78 -28.72 15.11
C GLU A 353 -30.88 -29.79 14.49
N GLU A 354 -29.63 -29.42 14.20
CA GLU A 354 -28.59 -30.35 13.72
C GLU A 354 -27.32 -30.20 14.57
N ASN A 355 -26.68 -31.32 14.93
CA ASN A 355 -25.40 -31.36 15.65
C ASN A 355 -25.38 -30.52 16.96
N VAL A 356 -26.42 -30.69 17.77
CA VAL A 356 -26.63 -30.00 19.04
C VAL A 356 -25.57 -30.44 20.05
N LEU A 357 -24.87 -29.46 20.63
CA LEU A 357 -23.96 -29.65 21.74
C LEU A 357 -24.49 -28.92 22.96
N HIS A 358 -24.65 -29.67 24.05
CA HIS A 358 -25.04 -29.13 25.34
C HIS A 358 -23.99 -29.55 26.37
N TYR A 359 -23.35 -28.58 27.02
CA TYR A 359 -22.35 -28.81 28.06
C TYR A 359 -22.20 -27.58 28.94
N ARG A 360 -21.71 -27.82 30.16
CA ARG A 360 -21.31 -26.76 31.07
C ARG A 360 -19.87 -26.36 30.77
N GLN A 361 -19.60 -25.07 30.81
CA GLN A 361 -18.24 -24.56 30.69
C GLN A 361 -18.02 -23.38 31.63
N LEU A 362 -16.79 -23.29 32.15
CA LEU A 362 -16.27 -22.10 32.77
C LEU A 362 -15.20 -21.51 31.84
N VAL A 363 -15.42 -20.27 31.42
CA VAL A 363 -14.48 -19.55 30.56
C VAL A 363 -13.83 -18.44 31.37
N MET A 364 -12.50 -18.45 31.41
CA MET A 364 -11.70 -17.39 32.03
C MET A 364 -10.59 -16.95 31.07
N SER A 365 -10.15 -15.72 31.22
CA SER A 365 -9.06 -15.16 30.41
C SER A 365 -8.02 -14.55 31.34
N GLY A 366 -6.75 -14.73 31.01
CA GLY A 366 -5.63 -14.18 31.76
C GLY A 366 -4.42 -13.90 30.88
N MET A 367 -3.44 -13.21 31.44
CA MET A 367 -2.17 -12.95 30.78
C MET A 367 -1.09 -13.89 31.28
N THR A 368 -0.37 -14.56 30.38
CA THR A 368 0.85 -15.29 30.72
C THR A 368 1.98 -14.32 31.02
N GLN A 369 2.53 -14.38 32.23
CA GLN A 369 3.78 -13.75 32.63
C GLN A 369 4.73 -14.82 33.18
N GLY A 370 5.75 -15.19 32.40
CA GLY A 370 6.62 -16.32 32.74
C GLY A 370 5.81 -17.62 32.84
N ASN A 371 5.87 -18.29 34.00
CA ASN A 371 5.16 -19.55 34.26
C ASN A 371 3.81 -19.38 35.00
N GLN A 372 3.21 -18.18 34.96
CA GLN A 372 1.95 -17.90 35.65
C GLN A 372 0.94 -17.25 34.71
N ILE A 373 -0.34 -17.59 34.89
CA ILE A 373 -1.47 -16.92 34.23
C ILE A 373 -2.12 -15.98 35.24
N ILE A 374 -2.02 -14.68 35.00
CA ILE A 374 -2.60 -13.65 35.86
C ILE A 374 -4.03 -13.38 35.40
N LEU A 375 -5.00 -13.72 36.25
CA LEU A 375 -6.43 -13.50 36.03
C LEU A 375 -6.92 -12.13 36.55
N ASP A 376 -6.06 -11.38 37.24
CA ASP A 376 -6.39 -10.08 37.83
C ASP A 376 -6.28 -8.94 36.80
N TYR A 377 -7.43 -8.47 36.34
CA TYR A 377 -7.53 -7.38 35.36
C TYR A 377 -6.96 -6.05 35.86
N ALA A 378 -6.93 -5.79 37.17
CA ALA A 378 -6.45 -4.52 37.72
C ALA A 378 -4.90 -4.41 37.73
N LYS A 379 -4.21 -5.56 37.74
CA LYS A 379 -2.74 -5.62 37.68
C LYS A 379 -2.17 -5.57 36.26
N ASN A 380 -3.02 -5.71 35.24
CA ASN A 380 -2.60 -5.89 33.85
C ASN A 380 -2.34 -4.58 33.06
N GLY A 381 -2.43 -3.40 33.68
CA GLY A 381 -2.05 -2.11 33.06
C GLY A 381 -2.84 -1.75 31.79
N GLU A 382 -2.42 -0.71 31.07
CA GLU A 382 -2.95 -0.39 29.74
C GLU A 382 -2.42 -1.40 28.71
N PHE A 383 -3.33 -2.10 28.03
CA PHE A 383 -3.02 -3.10 26.99
C PHE A 383 -2.11 -2.53 25.89
N SER A 384 -0.89 -3.04 25.77
CA SER A 384 -0.03 -2.80 24.60
C SER A 384 -0.27 -3.86 23.52
N TYR A 385 -0.26 -3.46 22.25
CA TYR A 385 -0.43 -4.35 21.08
C TYR A 385 0.58 -5.52 21.04
N THR A 386 1.75 -5.36 21.67
CA THR A 386 2.79 -6.39 21.76
C THR A 386 2.45 -7.50 22.75
N GLU A 387 1.52 -7.26 23.68
CA GLU A 387 1.18 -8.19 24.76
C GLU A 387 -0.06 -9.04 24.44
N TYR A 388 -0.72 -8.79 23.30
CA TYR A 388 -1.88 -9.56 22.87
C TYR A 388 -1.55 -11.06 22.67
N GLY A 389 -0.31 -11.36 22.27
CA GLY A 389 0.19 -12.73 22.16
C GLY A 389 0.29 -13.46 23.50
N ASN A 390 0.25 -12.76 24.63
CA ASN A 390 0.31 -13.32 25.97
C ASN A 390 -1.08 -13.55 26.59
N VAL A 391 -2.15 -13.17 25.89
CA VAL A 391 -3.50 -13.48 26.37
C VAL A 391 -3.76 -14.98 26.17
N ARG A 392 -4.23 -15.63 27.23
CA ARG A 392 -4.69 -17.02 27.22
C ARG A 392 -6.14 -17.06 27.65
N GLN A 393 -6.92 -17.84 26.93
CA GLN A 393 -8.28 -18.18 27.30
C GLN A 393 -8.28 -19.61 27.82
N ILE A 394 -8.76 -19.81 29.04
CA ILE A 394 -8.87 -21.10 29.69
C ILE A 394 -10.35 -21.47 29.68
N MET A 395 -10.65 -22.64 29.15
CA MET A 395 -12.00 -23.22 29.13
C MET A 395 -11.97 -24.50 29.97
N VAL A 396 -12.80 -24.57 30.99
CA VAL A 396 -12.91 -25.73 31.86
C VAL A 396 -14.27 -26.38 31.62
N VAL A 397 -14.26 -27.67 31.30
CA VAL A 397 -15.45 -28.47 30.99
C VAL A 397 -15.47 -29.67 31.95
N PRO A 398 -16.61 -30.02 32.58
CA PRO A 398 -16.71 -31.23 33.40
C PRO A 398 -16.41 -32.49 32.58
N VAL A 399 -15.68 -33.45 33.18
CA VAL A 399 -15.32 -34.72 32.51
C VAL A 399 -16.53 -35.50 32.01
N GLU A 400 -17.66 -35.43 32.74
CA GLU A 400 -18.94 -36.04 32.35
C GLU A 400 -19.47 -35.47 31.02
N ASP A 401 -19.42 -34.15 30.86
CA ASP A 401 -19.88 -33.46 29.65
C ASP A 401 -18.90 -33.70 28.49
N TYR A 402 -17.60 -33.77 28.77
CA TYR A 402 -16.57 -34.13 27.79
C TYR A 402 -16.78 -35.55 27.24
N ASN A 403 -16.91 -36.54 28.13
CA ASN A 403 -17.14 -37.94 27.78
C ASN A 403 -18.42 -38.12 26.96
N ARG A 404 -19.51 -37.43 27.33
CA ARG A 404 -20.76 -37.45 26.56
C ARG A 404 -20.61 -36.91 25.14
N ILE A 405 -19.86 -35.82 24.97
CA ILE A 405 -19.71 -35.16 23.67
C ILE A 405 -18.71 -35.89 22.77
N MET A 406 -17.61 -36.36 23.34
CA MET A 406 -16.52 -36.98 22.58
C MET A 406 -16.69 -38.50 22.44
N GLY A 407 -17.60 -39.12 23.19
CA GLY A 407 -17.78 -40.57 23.22
C GLY A 407 -16.61 -41.31 23.88
N THR A 408 -15.94 -40.65 24.83
CA THR A 408 -14.80 -41.18 25.59
C THR A 408 -15.21 -41.64 26.99
N ASP A 409 -14.33 -42.36 27.68
CA ASP A 409 -14.53 -42.82 29.06
C ASP A 409 -13.34 -42.43 29.94
N GLU A 410 -12.99 -41.14 29.93
CA GLU A 410 -11.89 -40.60 30.73
C GLU A 410 -12.31 -40.47 32.19
N SER A 411 -11.43 -40.86 33.11
CA SER A 411 -11.61 -40.72 34.55
C SER A 411 -10.48 -39.88 35.14
N LEU A 412 -10.81 -39.00 36.09
CA LEU A 412 -9.86 -38.10 36.74
C LEU A 412 -9.93 -38.29 38.26
N ASP A 413 -8.78 -38.48 38.90
CA ASP A 413 -8.71 -38.51 40.37
C ASP A 413 -8.88 -37.10 40.97
N ARG A 414 -9.07 -37.03 42.30
CA ARG A 414 -9.13 -35.74 43.01
C ARG A 414 -7.82 -34.98 42.78
N GLN A 415 -7.93 -33.77 42.23
CA GLN A 415 -6.84 -32.85 41.85
C GLN A 415 -6.16 -33.12 40.50
N GLU A 416 -6.69 -34.03 39.69
CA GLU A 416 -6.23 -34.21 38.32
C GLU A 416 -7.01 -33.34 37.32
N ILE A 417 -6.32 -32.88 36.29
CA ILE A 417 -6.91 -32.15 35.16
C ILE A 417 -6.38 -32.72 33.85
N LEU A 418 -7.28 -32.93 32.89
CA LEU A 418 -6.92 -33.22 31.50
C LEU A 418 -6.72 -31.90 30.75
N VAL A 419 -5.52 -31.69 30.23
CA VAL A 419 -5.16 -30.46 29.51
C VAL A 419 -5.17 -30.73 28.01
N CYS A 420 -6.01 -29.99 27.29
CA CYS A 420 -6.05 -30.00 25.82
C CYS A 420 -5.61 -28.62 25.30
N ASN A 421 -4.52 -28.60 24.54
CA ASN A 421 -4.00 -27.39 23.94
C ASN A 421 -4.41 -27.26 22.49
N THR A 422 -5.01 -26.13 22.14
CA THR A 422 -5.50 -25.86 20.78
C THR A 422 -4.61 -24.92 19.97
N LYS A 423 -3.69 -24.16 20.60
CA LYS A 423 -2.88 -23.13 19.92
C LYS A 423 -1.41 -23.03 20.34
N THR A 424 -1.00 -23.60 21.47
CA THR A 424 0.39 -23.53 21.96
C THR A 424 0.78 -24.86 22.58
N ASP A 425 2.00 -25.32 22.33
CA ASP A 425 2.56 -26.47 23.03
C ASP A 425 2.72 -26.13 24.52
N TRP A 426 2.38 -27.06 25.40
CA TRP A 426 2.64 -26.95 26.83
C TRP A 426 3.93 -27.72 27.12
N GLU A 427 4.96 -27.00 27.55
CA GLU A 427 6.17 -27.61 28.10
C GLU A 427 5.91 -27.80 29.61
N GLU A 428 5.95 -29.05 30.06
CA GLU A 428 5.76 -29.46 31.47
C GLU A 428 6.75 -28.82 32.45
#